data_AF-A0AA36HKI4-F1
#
_entry.id   AF-A0AA36HKI4-F1
#
_cell.length_a   1.000
_cell.length_b   1.000
_cell.length_c   1.000
_cell.angle_alpha   90.00
_cell.angle_beta   90.00
_cell.angle_gamma   90.00
#
_symmetry.space_group_name_H-M   'P 1'
#
loop_
_entity.id
_entity.type
_entity.pdbx_description
1 polymer ?
#
loop_
_entity_poly.entity_id
_entity_poly.type
_entity_poly.pdbx_seq_one_letter_code
_entity_poly.pdbx_strand_id
1 'polypeptide(L)'
;MGCGGSVSKQALHDELEAHERELETERRRLQEKDSQIASVQECLQRQLQGSEQESSRSSRSLEELHSELQAKHRHHEEALENQRKRIEEEHKEELHATLKAREQELIRTLGDRAEQAEREAVSRREAEEMAKAEVAAGLNQARAAADVEVRKHRAEVEAARAELRMLRGQIDPLRAEHSEAADKLLSARTSLREEQEERMSGKQVSALQLRLAEAHREHERAEQRHGDVTAHLKAHLRDLNDELQSHTEELKERDAVVLRRDQELAEVNGQLSDLQGLFDEVNGQLQRECGRIERLQGAVTQCARQAKELESLQNMLEESHRMLAQLRETLDKERAERLRVAGLLEHEQQRTQLLLDVLKHFKEKLQGLTPQMLLGRLGVSDPKVLFSSPWLQQQFEETGKVQPAKGPVQSGADLPFALGTSPGLTPPMFSGTEWQTPSPKPCAWPAGFEVPPVPMATPPGAPSASLVCGR
;
A
#
# COMPACT_ATOMS: atom_id res chain seq x y z
N MET A 1 -33.09 81.55 -121.31
CA MET A 1 -31.77 82.19 -121.51
C MET A 1 -31.00 81.96 -120.23
N GLY A 2 -29.84 81.30 -120.13
CA GLY A 2 -28.84 80.81 -121.07
C GLY A 2 -27.53 80.66 -120.27
N CYS A 3 -26.62 79.78 -120.73
CA CYS A 3 -25.24 79.56 -120.24
C CYS A 3 -25.13 78.62 -119.02
N GLY A 4 -24.66 77.37 -119.09
CA GLY A 4 -23.74 76.77 -120.07
C GLY A 4 -22.28 76.99 -119.63
N GLY A 5 -21.88 76.40 -118.50
CA GLY A 5 -20.50 76.41 -118.00
C GLY A 5 -19.82 75.08 -118.32
N SER A 6 -19.11 75.04 -119.44
CA SER A 6 -18.24 73.93 -119.83
C SER A 6 -17.12 73.78 -118.80
N VAL A 7 -17.24 72.78 -117.93
CA VAL A 7 -16.15 72.34 -117.05
C VAL A 7 -15.05 71.79 -117.94
N SER A 8 -13.93 72.52 -118.00
CA SER A 8 -12.71 72.09 -118.67
C SER A 8 -12.30 70.73 -118.11
N LYS A 9 -12.15 69.74 -118.98
CA LYS A 9 -11.64 68.39 -118.67
C LYS A 9 -10.27 68.45 -117.97
N GLN A 10 -9.55 69.58 -118.09
CA GLN A 10 -8.30 69.86 -117.40
C GLN A 10 -8.51 70.13 -115.90
N ALA A 11 -9.56 70.86 -115.51
CA ALA A 11 -9.82 71.21 -114.11
C ALA A 11 -10.25 70.00 -113.27
N LEU A 12 -11.06 69.10 -113.84
CA LEU A 12 -11.38 67.82 -113.21
C LEU A 12 -10.17 66.86 -113.15
N HIS A 13 -9.21 66.99 -114.07
CA HIS A 13 -7.99 66.18 -114.04
C HIS A 13 -7.01 66.69 -112.98
N ASP A 14 -6.87 68.00 -112.83
CA ASP A 14 -6.05 68.62 -111.80
C ASP A 14 -6.63 68.41 -110.39
N GLU A 15 -7.97 68.41 -110.23
CA GLU A 15 -8.64 68.04 -108.98
C GLU A 15 -8.52 66.54 -108.66
N LEU A 16 -8.56 65.67 -109.68
CA LEU A 16 -8.30 64.24 -109.50
C LEU A 16 -6.85 63.95 -109.12
N GLU A 17 -5.88 64.61 -109.76
CA GLU A 17 -4.46 64.50 -109.39
C GLU A 17 -4.19 65.10 -108.00
N ALA A 18 -4.86 66.19 -107.63
CA ALA A 18 -4.76 66.77 -106.30
C ALA A 18 -5.31 65.79 -105.24
N HIS A 19 -6.47 65.18 -105.49
CA HIS A 19 -7.03 64.17 -104.60
C HIS A 19 -6.22 62.87 -104.59
N GLU A 20 -5.59 62.45 -105.68
CA GLU A 20 -4.66 61.31 -105.69
C GLU A 20 -3.42 61.60 -104.85
N ARG A 21 -2.83 62.80 -104.97
CA ARG A 21 -1.72 63.23 -104.11
C ARG A 21 -2.13 63.32 -102.65
N GLU A 22 -3.34 63.83 -102.38
CA GLU A 22 -3.88 63.96 -101.03
C GLU A 22 -4.17 62.56 -100.41
N LEU A 23 -4.75 61.64 -101.20
CA LEU A 23 -4.91 60.24 -100.83
C LEU A 23 -3.58 59.52 -100.64
N GLU A 24 -2.55 59.82 -101.43
CA GLU A 24 -1.21 59.28 -101.20
C GLU A 24 -0.58 59.84 -99.92
N THR A 25 -0.78 61.11 -99.61
CA THR A 25 -0.30 61.69 -98.34
C THR A 25 -1.04 61.10 -97.15
N GLU A 26 -2.36 60.90 -97.23
CA GLU A 26 -3.13 60.25 -96.17
C GLU A 26 -2.83 58.75 -96.08
N ARG A 27 -2.55 58.06 -97.19
CA ARG A 27 -2.04 56.66 -97.17
C ARG A 27 -0.69 56.58 -96.49
N ARG A 28 0.25 57.49 -96.78
CA ARG A 28 1.55 57.53 -96.09
C ARG A 28 1.38 57.84 -94.60
N ARG A 29 0.49 58.77 -94.25
CA ARG A 29 0.18 59.12 -92.85
C ARG A 29 -0.48 57.98 -92.09
N LEU A 30 -1.40 57.24 -92.73
CA LEU A 30 -2.00 56.03 -92.18
C LEU A 30 -0.96 54.92 -92.02
N GLN A 31 -0.09 54.70 -93.01
CA GLN A 31 0.99 53.73 -92.92
C GLN A 31 2.02 54.10 -91.83
N GLU A 32 2.27 55.39 -91.64
CA GLU A 32 3.11 55.89 -90.55
C GLU A 32 2.43 55.70 -89.18
N LYS A 33 1.12 55.95 -89.08
CA LYS A 33 0.35 55.64 -87.87
C LYS A 33 0.28 54.14 -87.60
N ASP A 34 0.13 53.30 -88.61
CA ASP A 34 0.11 51.84 -88.48
C ASP A 34 1.47 51.30 -88.04
N SER A 35 2.56 51.88 -88.56
CA SER A 35 3.92 51.54 -88.08
C SER A 35 4.18 52.05 -86.66
N GLN A 36 3.66 53.21 -86.27
CA GLN A 36 3.70 53.69 -84.88
C GLN A 36 2.88 52.78 -83.95
N ILE A 37 1.65 52.40 -84.35
CA ILE A 37 0.79 51.48 -83.59
C ILE A 37 1.47 50.13 -83.45
N ALA A 38 2.05 49.59 -84.53
CA ALA A 38 2.82 48.35 -84.48
C ALA A 38 4.02 48.46 -83.53
N SER A 39 4.75 49.58 -83.54
CA SER A 39 5.87 49.80 -82.62
C SER A 39 5.44 49.87 -81.15
N VAL A 40 4.29 50.50 -80.87
CA VAL A 40 3.72 50.61 -79.53
C VAL A 40 3.17 49.26 -79.07
N GLN A 41 2.50 48.52 -79.95
CA GLN A 41 2.06 47.15 -79.68
C GLN A 41 3.24 46.24 -79.39
N GLU A 42 4.33 46.32 -80.15
CA GLU A 42 5.54 45.53 -79.90
C GLU A 42 6.22 45.94 -78.59
N CYS A 43 6.26 47.24 -78.26
CA CYS A 43 6.78 47.73 -76.99
C CYS A 43 5.95 47.26 -75.79
N LEU A 44 4.61 47.36 -75.88
CA LEU A 44 3.70 46.86 -74.85
C LEU A 44 3.77 45.34 -74.71
N GLN A 45 3.91 44.61 -75.83
CA GLN A 45 4.06 43.16 -75.80
C GLN A 45 5.38 42.75 -75.13
N ARG A 46 6.49 43.45 -75.40
CA ARG A 46 7.76 43.24 -74.68
C ARG A 46 7.65 43.60 -73.20
N GLN A 47 6.92 44.66 -72.84
CA GLN A 47 6.68 45.02 -71.43
C GLN A 47 5.81 43.98 -70.72
N LEU A 48 4.75 43.46 -71.35
CA LEU A 48 3.93 42.39 -70.82
C LEU A 48 4.73 41.10 -70.64
N GLN A 49 5.50 40.69 -71.65
CA GLN A 49 6.38 39.52 -71.55
C GLN A 49 7.46 39.70 -70.47
N GLY A 50 8.02 40.90 -70.34
CA GLY A 50 8.95 41.25 -69.26
C GLY A 50 8.29 41.14 -67.88
N SER A 51 7.09 41.69 -67.72
CA SER A 51 6.32 41.62 -66.47
C SER A 51 5.89 40.19 -66.12
N GLU A 52 5.52 39.38 -67.11
CA GLU A 52 5.20 37.95 -66.91
C GLU A 52 6.46 37.15 -66.54
N GLN A 53 7.60 37.49 -67.13
CA GLN A 53 8.88 36.86 -66.79
C GLN A 53 9.36 37.25 -65.39
N GLU A 54 9.17 38.51 -64.98
CA GLU A 54 9.46 38.97 -63.62
C GLU A 54 8.48 38.39 -62.60
N SER A 55 7.19 38.33 -62.93
CA SER A 55 6.16 37.70 -62.08
C SER A 55 6.43 36.21 -61.90
N SER A 56 6.83 35.49 -62.96
CA SER A 56 7.18 34.07 -62.85
C SER A 56 8.50 33.83 -62.09
N ARG A 57 9.50 34.73 -62.22
CA ARG A 57 10.71 34.70 -61.38
C ARG A 57 10.38 34.97 -59.92
N SER A 58 9.50 35.92 -59.64
CA SER A 58 9.03 36.22 -58.28
C SER A 58 8.21 35.07 -57.70
N SER A 59 7.32 34.45 -58.48
CA SER A 59 6.56 33.26 -58.06
C SER A 59 7.50 32.10 -57.71
N ARG A 60 8.48 31.81 -58.56
CA ARG A 60 9.49 30.78 -58.28
C ARG A 60 10.31 31.09 -57.03
N SER A 61 10.72 32.33 -56.84
CA SER A 61 11.45 32.74 -55.62
C SER A 61 10.59 32.63 -54.36
N LEU A 62 9.29 32.94 -54.44
CA LEU A 62 8.35 32.75 -53.34
C LEU A 62 8.08 31.27 -53.06
N GLU A 63 7.97 30.43 -54.10
CA GLU A 63 7.85 28.98 -53.99
C GLU A 63 9.10 28.36 -53.33
N GLU A 64 10.30 28.79 -53.74
CA GLU A 64 11.57 28.41 -53.12
C GLU A 64 11.60 28.80 -51.63
N LEU A 65 11.25 30.05 -51.30
CA LEU A 65 11.20 30.52 -49.91
C LEU A 65 10.16 29.75 -49.09
N HIS A 66 8.98 29.45 -49.65
CA HIS A 66 7.97 28.64 -48.99
C HIS A 66 8.46 27.22 -48.75
N SER A 67 9.14 26.62 -49.73
CA SER A 67 9.73 25.28 -49.60
C SER A 67 10.83 25.25 -48.54
N GLU A 68 11.66 26.29 -48.45
CA GLU A 68 12.71 26.43 -47.44
C GLU A 68 12.11 26.64 -46.04
N LEU A 69 11.08 27.47 -45.92
CA LEU A 69 10.39 27.71 -44.65
C LEU A 69 9.66 26.45 -44.18
N GLN A 70 9.03 25.71 -45.09
CA GLN A 70 8.42 24.42 -44.78
C GLN A 70 9.47 23.38 -44.37
N ALA A 71 10.62 23.33 -45.04
CA ALA A 71 11.72 22.44 -44.68
C ALA A 71 12.29 22.78 -43.29
N LYS A 72 12.50 24.07 -43.00
CA LYS A 72 12.91 24.55 -41.66
C LYS A 72 11.88 24.22 -40.60
N HIS A 73 10.58 24.36 -40.91
CA HIS A 73 9.52 24.00 -39.98
C HIS A 73 9.53 22.51 -39.63
N ARG A 74 9.59 21.63 -40.64
CA ARG A 74 9.73 20.18 -40.45
C ARG A 74 10.97 19.83 -39.64
N HIS A 75 12.10 20.46 -39.94
CA HIS A 75 13.34 20.24 -39.20
C HIS A 75 13.22 20.65 -37.72
N HIS A 76 12.54 21.75 -37.43
CA HIS A 76 12.25 22.16 -36.06
C HIS A 76 11.28 21.21 -35.36
N GLU A 77 10.24 20.73 -36.04
CA GLU A 77 9.31 19.72 -35.50
C GLU A 77 10.05 18.43 -35.15
N GLU A 78 10.88 17.91 -36.06
CA GLU A 78 11.72 16.73 -35.84
C GLU A 78 12.71 16.94 -34.68
N ALA A 79 13.33 18.13 -34.59
CA ALA A 79 14.22 18.47 -33.48
C ALA A 79 13.50 18.49 -32.13
N LEU A 80 12.28 19.05 -32.06
CA LEU A 80 11.46 19.07 -30.86
C LEU A 80 10.98 17.67 -30.48
N GLU A 81 10.59 16.84 -31.45
CA GLU A 81 10.20 15.45 -31.19
C GLU A 81 11.39 14.64 -30.64
N ASN A 82 12.58 14.82 -31.23
CA ASN A 82 13.80 14.19 -30.75
C ASN A 82 14.19 14.64 -29.34
N GLN A 83 14.02 15.93 -29.02
CA GLN A 83 14.24 16.44 -27.67
C GLN A 83 13.25 15.85 -26.66
N ARG A 84 11.96 15.76 -27.03
CA ARG A 84 10.95 15.11 -26.18
C ARG A 84 11.28 13.65 -25.90
N LYS A 85 11.65 12.88 -26.94
CA LYS A 85 12.06 11.48 -26.80
C LYS A 85 13.26 11.33 -25.86
N ARG A 86 14.29 12.18 -26.00
CA ARG A 86 15.47 12.16 -25.10
C ARG A 86 15.09 12.42 -23.66
N ILE A 87 14.28 13.45 -23.39
CA ILE A 87 13.84 13.77 -22.02
C ILE A 87 12.99 12.63 -21.45
N GLU A 88 12.12 12.01 -22.25
CA GLU A 88 11.33 10.85 -21.82
C GLU A 88 12.20 9.63 -21.51
N GLU A 89 13.26 9.38 -22.29
CA GLU A 89 14.23 8.31 -22.04
C GLU A 89 15.03 8.58 -20.77
N GLU A 90 15.57 9.80 -20.60
CA GLU A 90 16.29 10.23 -19.40
C GLU A 90 15.41 10.10 -18.14
N HIS A 91 14.17 10.57 -18.18
CA HIS A 91 13.23 10.42 -17.07
C HIS A 91 12.92 8.94 -16.75
N LYS A 92 12.80 8.07 -17.76
CA LYS A 92 12.60 6.63 -17.55
C LYS A 92 13.83 5.98 -16.90
N GLU A 93 15.02 6.35 -17.34
CA GLU A 93 16.28 5.86 -16.77
C GLU A 93 16.46 6.33 -15.31
N GLU A 94 16.18 7.60 -15.02
CA GLU A 94 16.21 8.15 -13.66
C GLU A 94 15.19 7.47 -12.74
N LEU A 95 13.96 7.27 -13.22
CA LEU A 95 12.94 6.55 -12.46
C LEU A 95 13.37 5.10 -12.19
N HIS A 96 13.94 4.42 -13.19
CA HIS A 96 14.43 3.06 -13.02
C HIS A 96 15.62 3.00 -12.03
N ALA A 97 16.56 3.94 -12.11
CA ALA A 97 17.70 4.04 -11.21
C ALA A 97 17.27 4.31 -9.76
N THR A 98 16.30 5.20 -9.54
CA THR A 98 15.77 5.51 -8.19
C THR A 98 15.00 4.34 -7.59
N LEU A 99 14.20 3.62 -8.39
CA LEU A 99 13.52 2.40 -7.94
C LEU A 99 14.52 1.31 -7.56
N LYS A 100 15.54 1.07 -8.40
CA LYS A 100 16.59 0.09 -8.12
C LYS A 100 17.41 0.44 -6.88
N ALA A 101 17.70 1.72 -6.65
CA ALA A 101 18.38 2.18 -5.44
C ALA A 101 17.53 1.92 -4.18
N ARG A 102 16.22 2.23 -4.23
CA ARG A 102 15.29 1.94 -3.12
C ARG A 102 15.14 0.45 -2.85
N GLU A 103 15.09 -0.38 -3.88
CA GLU A 103 15.05 -1.84 -3.75
C GLU A 103 16.31 -2.37 -3.05
N GLN A 104 17.49 -1.90 -3.45
CA GLN A 104 18.75 -2.26 -2.81
C GLN A 104 18.84 -1.80 -1.35
N GLU A 105 18.33 -0.61 -1.04
CA GLU A 105 18.24 -0.11 0.34
C GLU A 105 17.29 -0.96 1.19
N LEU A 106 16.14 -1.36 0.64
CA LEU A 106 15.20 -2.25 1.31
C LEU A 106 15.82 -3.63 1.57
N ILE A 107 16.54 -4.20 0.59
CA ILE A 107 17.26 -5.47 0.76
C ILE A 107 18.32 -5.35 1.88
N ARG A 108 19.10 -4.27 1.91
CA ARG A 108 20.10 -4.02 2.98
C ARG A 108 19.44 -3.90 4.35
N THR A 109 18.42 -3.08 4.49
CA THR A 109 17.73 -2.87 5.78
C THR A 109 17.03 -4.13 6.29
N LEU A 110 16.48 -4.97 5.40
CA LEU A 110 15.95 -6.28 5.77
C LEU A 110 17.05 -7.26 6.17
N GLY A 111 18.20 -7.23 5.47
CA GLY A 111 19.39 -8.01 5.84
C GLY A 111 19.90 -7.65 7.23
N ASP A 112 20.11 -6.36 7.50
CA ASP A 112 20.58 -5.86 8.81
C ASP A 112 19.62 -6.25 9.94
N ARG A 113 18.31 -6.17 9.70
CA ARG A 113 17.28 -6.59 10.67
C ARG A 113 17.28 -8.09 10.91
N ALA A 114 17.50 -8.90 9.87
CA ALA A 114 17.61 -10.35 10.00
C ALA A 114 18.86 -10.72 10.81
N GLU A 115 20.01 -10.11 10.51
CA GLU A 115 21.24 -10.32 11.29
C GLU A 115 21.09 -9.89 12.75
N GLN A 116 20.42 -8.75 13.01
CA GLN A 116 20.14 -8.31 14.37
C GLN A 116 19.24 -9.32 15.11
N ALA A 117 18.17 -9.80 14.47
CA ALA A 117 17.29 -10.80 15.05
C ALA A 117 18.02 -12.11 15.35
N GLU A 118 18.94 -12.55 14.49
CA GLU A 118 19.80 -13.71 14.74
C GLU A 118 20.74 -13.50 15.92
N ARG A 119 21.40 -12.33 16.01
CA ARG A 119 22.27 -11.99 17.16
C ARG A 119 21.49 -11.96 18.47
N GLU A 120 20.29 -11.37 18.47
CA GLU A 120 19.40 -11.36 19.63
C GLU A 120 18.93 -12.77 20.00
N ALA A 121 18.61 -13.62 19.03
CA ALA A 121 18.21 -15.00 19.28
C ALA A 121 19.37 -15.84 19.88
N VAL A 122 20.59 -15.65 19.39
CA VAL A 122 21.80 -16.29 19.96
C VAL A 122 22.03 -15.81 21.39
N SER A 123 22.01 -14.49 21.62
CA SER A 123 22.17 -13.91 22.95
C SER A 123 21.10 -14.40 23.94
N ARG A 124 19.84 -14.53 23.51
CA ARG A 124 18.77 -15.11 24.33
C ARG A 124 19.03 -16.57 24.68
N ARG A 125 19.48 -17.39 23.73
CA ARG A 125 19.84 -18.80 23.98
C ARG A 125 20.99 -18.92 24.97
N GLU A 126 22.02 -18.08 24.85
CA GLU A 126 23.13 -18.04 25.78
C GLU A 126 22.67 -17.64 27.20
N ALA A 127 21.81 -16.63 27.31
CA ALA A 127 21.23 -16.22 28.59
C ALA A 127 20.35 -17.33 29.22
N GLU A 128 19.55 -18.03 28.42
CA GLU A 128 18.75 -19.17 28.86
C GLU A 128 19.62 -20.33 29.34
N GLU A 129 20.71 -20.65 28.64
CA GLU A 129 21.65 -21.71 29.06
C GLU A 129 22.40 -21.32 30.34
N MET A 130 22.80 -20.05 30.49
CA MET A 130 23.39 -19.54 31.74
C MET A 130 22.40 -19.65 32.91
N ALA A 131 21.14 -19.24 32.72
CA ALA A 131 20.11 -19.37 33.75
C ALA A 131 19.84 -20.83 34.13
N LYS A 132 19.80 -21.75 33.15
CA LYS A 132 19.69 -23.20 33.43
C LYS A 132 20.90 -23.72 34.21
N ALA A 133 22.10 -23.28 33.87
CA ALA A 133 23.33 -23.67 34.58
C ALA A 133 23.34 -23.17 36.04
N GLU A 134 22.88 -21.94 36.29
CA GLU A 134 22.75 -21.37 37.63
C GLU A 134 21.72 -22.14 38.47
N VAL A 135 20.54 -22.43 37.91
CA VAL A 135 19.51 -23.24 38.59
C VAL A 135 20.04 -24.65 38.90
N ALA A 136 20.75 -25.28 37.96
CA ALA A 136 21.36 -26.60 38.18
C ALA A 136 22.43 -26.57 39.28
N ALA A 137 23.27 -25.53 39.31
CA ALA A 137 24.26 -25.33 40.36
C ALA A 137 23.59 -25.15 41.73
N GLY A 138 22.54 -24.32 41.82
CA GLY A 138 21.76 -24.13 43.05
C GLY A 138 21.12 -25.41 43.56
N LEU A 139 20.54 -26.23 42.68
CA LEU A 139 19.97 -27.54 43.05
C LEU A 139 21.05 -28.52 43.57
N ASN A 140 22.23 -28.54 42.95
CA ASN A 140 23.33 -29.38 43.42
C ASN A 140 23.86 -28.93 44.78
N GLN A 141 23.95 -27.62 45.02
CA GLN A 141 24.34 -27.08 46.31
C GLN A 141 23.31 -27.41 47.40
N ALA A 142 22.01 -27.28 47.10
CA ALA A 142 20.93 -27.65 48.02
C ALA A 142 20.94 -29.14 48.35
N ARG A 143 21.18 -30.00 47.35
CA ARG A 143 21.35 -31.46 47.56
C ARG A 143 22.56 -31.77 48.44
N ALA A 144 23.71 -31.15 48.18
CA ALA A 144 24.91 -31.34 48.98
C ALA A 144 24.70 -30.90 50.44
N ALA A 145 24.01 -29.78 50.67
CA ALA A 145 23.65 -29.33 52.01
C ALA A 145 22.72 -30.33 52.72
N ALA A 146 21.68 -30.81 52.02
CA ALA A 146 20.77 -31.83 52.55
C ALA A 146 21.50 -33.13 52.92
N ASP A 147 22.46 -33.58 52.10
CA ASP A 147 23.26 -34.78 52.40
C ASP A 147 24.13 -34.60 53.66
N VAL A 148 24.67 -33.40 53.89
CA VAL A 148 25.43 -33.08 55.12
C VAL A 148 24.51 -33.13 56.34
N GLU A 149 23.32 -32.54 56.25
CA GLU A 149 22.31 -32.56 57.31
C GLU A 149 21.87 -34.00 57.66
N VAL A 150 21.60 -34.81 56.63
CA VAL A 150 21.25 -36.23 56.80
C VAL A 150 22.36 -37.01 57.50
N ARG A 151 23.62 -36.76 57.15
CA ARG A 151 24.77 -37.41 57.83
C ARG A 151 24.88 -36.97 59.29
N LYS A 152 24.68 -35.69 59.58
CA LYS A 152 24.68 -35.17 60.95
C LYS A 152 23.61 -35.84 61.80
N HIS A 153 22.35 -35.83 61.34
CA HIS A 153 21.26 -36.48 62.06
C HIS A 153 21.46 -37.99 62.22
N ARG A 154 22.04 -38.66 61.22
CA ARG A 154 22.38 -40.08 61.35
C ARG A 154 23.42 -40.32 62.44
N ALA A 155 24.45 -39.49 62.53
CA ALA A 155 25.46 -39.58 63.58
C ALA A 155 24.86 -39.32 64.97
N GLU A 156 23.99 -38.31 65.10
CA GLU A 156 23.25 -38.02 66.34
C GLU A 156 22.39 -39.21 66.78
N VAL A 157 21.65 -39.84 65.86
CA VAL A 157 20.84 -41.03 66.14
C VAL A 157 21.72 -42.21 66.58
N GLU A 158 22.88 -42.42 65.96
CA GLU A 158 23.80 -43.48 66.37
C GLU A 158 24.43 -43.23 67.75
N ALA A 159 24.77 -41.97 68.06
CA ALA A 159 25.25 -41.56 69.38
C ALA A 159 24.18 -41.79 70.46
N ALA A 160 22.95 -41.31 70.25
CA ALA A 160 21.83 -41.53 71.17
C ALA A 160 21.53 -43.03 71.38
N ARG A 161 21.65 -43.86 70.33
CA ARG A 161 21.52 -45.32 70.44
C ARG A 161 22.67 -45.96 71.21
N ALA A 162 23.88 -45.41 71.17
CA ALA A 162 25.01 -45.88 71.96
C ALA A 162 24.83 -45.54 73.44
N GLU A 163 24.39 -44.32 73.75
CA GLU A 163 24.05 -43.89 75.11
C GLU A 163 22.92 -44.72 75.71
N LEU A 164 21.85 -44.98 74.97
CA LEU A 164 20.76 -45.86 75.42
C LEU A 164 21.26 -47.28 75.74
N ARG A 165 22.22 -47.81 74.98
CA ARG A 165 22.84 -49.11 75.27
C ARG A 165 23.68 -49.06 76.55
N MET A 166 24.47 -48.01 76.75
CA MET A 166 25.25 -47.80 77.96
C MET A 166 24.35 -47.69 79.20
N LEU A 167 23.31 -46.86 79.14
CA LEU A 167 22.34 -46.69 80.24
C LEU A 167 21.62 -48.01 80.55
N ARG A 168 21.19 -48.78 79.54
CA ARG A 168 20.63 -50.12 79.76
C ARG A 168 21.63 -51.05 80.47
N GLY A 169 22.89 -51.04 80.04
CA GLY A 169 23.96 -51.81 80.66
C GLY A 169 24.26 -51.40 82.11
N GLN A 170 23.93 -50.18 82.53
CA GLN A 170 24.02 -49.72 83.92
C GLN A 170 22.77 -50.06 84.74
N ILE A 171 21.59 -50.05 84.13
CA ILE A 171 20.33 -50.37 84.81
C ILE A 171 20.27 -51.84 85.23
N ASP A 172 20.76 -52.76 84.40
CA ASP A 172 20.72 -54.19 84.70
C ASP A 172 21.49 -54.59 85.99
N PRO A 173 22.75 -54.17 86.22
CA PRO A 173 23.44 -54.44 87.47
C PRO A 173 22.82 -53.69 88.65
N LEU A 174 22.34 -52.45 88.48
CA LEU A 174 21.62 -51.76 89.54
C LEU A 174 20.32 -52.48 89.93
N ARG A 175 19.60 -53.06 88.97
CA ARG A 175 18.43 -53.92 89.23
C ARG A 175 18.83 -55.20 89.95
N ALA A 176 19.93 -55.83 89.55
CA ALA A 176 20.46 -57.03 90.20
C ALA A 176 20.89 -56.73 91.65
N GLU A 177 21.65 -55.66 91.86
CA GLU A 177 22.06 -55.17 93.18
C GLU A 177 20.84 -54.81 94.04
N HIS A 178 19.82 -54.16 93.48
CA HIS A 178 18.58 -53.88 94.19
C HIS A 178 17.84 -55.17 94.57
N SER A 179 17.76 -56.16 93.67
CA SER A 179 17.15 -57.46 94.01
C SER A 179 17.95 -58.20 95.08
N GLU A 180 19.28 -58.18 94.99
CA GLU A 180 20.16 -58.81 95.98
C GLU A 180 20.09 -58.09 97.33
N ALA A 181 20.02 -56.75 97.32
CA ALA A 181 19.79 -55.95 98.52
C ALA A 181 18.41 -56.22 99.12
N ALA A 182 17.37 -56.39 98.30
CA ALA A 182 16.04 -56.77 98.77
C ALA A 182 16.05 -58.17 99.42
N ASP A 183 16.74 -59.14 98.81
CA ASP A 183 16.91 -60.50 99.36
C ASP A 183 17.75 -60.49 100.64
N LYS A 184 18.83 -59.71 100.68
CA LYS A 184 19.65 -59.47 101.89
C LYS A 184 18.85 -58.81 103.00
N LEU A 185 17.97 -57.87 102.68
CA LEU A 185 17.12 -57.21 103.67
C LEU A 185 16.03 -58.15 104.19
N LEU A 186 15.48 -59.01 103.33
CA LEU A 186 14.56 -60.09 103.71
C LEU A 186 15.24 -61.10 104.66
N SER A 187 16.42 -61.61 104.28
CA SER A 187 17.21 -62.54 105.11
C SER A 187 17.73 -61.89 106.40
N ALA A 188 18.15 -60.63 106.37
CA ALA A 188 18.48 -59.88 107.58
C ALA A 188 17.25 -59.68 108.46
N ARG A 189 16.05 -59.44 107.91
CA ARG A 189 14.81 -59.38 108.69
C ARG A 189 14.47 -60.72 109.33
N THR A 190 14.70 -61.85 108.66
CA THR A 190 14.49 -63.17 109.25
C THR A 190 15.54 -63.47 110.32
N SER A 191 16.81 -63.17 110.07
CA SER A 191 17.89 -63.37 111.06
C SER A 191 17.82 -62.38 112.21
N LEU A 192 17.29 -61.16 112.04
CA LEU A 192 17.05 -60.23 113.15
C LEU A 192 15.84 -60.68 113.98
N ARG A 193 14.86 -61.35 113.36
CA ARG A 193 13.75 -62.00 114.07
C ARG A 193 14.26 -63.18 114.91
N GLU A 194 15.15 -63.99 114.35
CA GLU A 194 15.85 -65.10 115.04
C GLU A 194 16.82 -64.58 116.13
N GLU A 195 17.58 -63.52 115.85
CA GLU A 195 18.46 -62.87 116.85
C GLU A 195 17.65 -62.10 117.91
N GLN A 196 16.46 -61.57 117.61
CA GLN A 196 15.56 -61.01 118.64
C GLN A 196 15.04 -62.11 119.57
N GLU A 197 14.90 -63.34 119.08
CA GLU A 197 14.63 -64.53 119.89
C GLU A 197 15.88 -64.97 120.69
N GLU A 198 17.11 -64.79 120.18
CA GLU A 198 18.36 -65.12 120.88
C GLU A 198 18.92 -64.00 121.79
N ARG A 199 18.53 -62.73 121.61
CA ARG A 199 19.01 -61.54 122.34
C ARG A 199 18.46 -61.39 123.76
N MET A 200 17.77 -62.41 124.28
CA MET A 200 17.51 -62.58 125.72
C MET A 200 18.77 -63.01 126.52
N SER A 201 19.97 -62.79 125.98
CA SER A 201 21.26 -63.13 126.60
C SER A 201 22.31 -62.08 126.23
N GLY A 202 22.48 -61.09 127.11
CA GLY A 202 23.24 -59.87 126.85
C GLY A 202 24.76 -60.06 126.73
N LYS A 203 25.30 -59.70 125.55
CA LYS A 203 26.71 -59.31 125.30
C LYS A 203 26.95 -58.70 123.90
N GLN A 204 25.94 -58.04 123.30
CA GLN A 204 25.99 -57.60 121.89
C GLN A 204 26.03 -56.08 121.65
N VAL A 205 26.17 -55.26 122.70
CA VAL A 205 26.01 -53.79 122.58
C VAL A 205 27.18 -53.11 121.84
N SER A 206 28.42 -53.56 122.01
CA SER A 206 29.60 -52.92 121.38
C SER A 206 29.74 -53.22 119.88
N ALA A 207 29.42 -54.44 119.45
CA ALA A 207 29.41 -54.81 118.03
C ALA A 207 28.29 -54.10 117.27
N LEU A 208 27.13 -53.89 117.91
CA LEU A 208 26.03 -53.10 117.36
C LEU A 208 26.40 -51.61 117.24
N GLN A 209 27.14 -51.06 118.21
CA GLN A 209 27.64 -49.67 118.14
C GLN A 209 28.61 -49.47 116.97
N LEU A 210 29.54 -50.40 116.73
CA LEU A 210 30.46 -50.31 115.59
C LEU A 210 29.72 -50.41 114.24
N ARG A 211 28.77 -51.36 114.10
CA ARG A 211 27.91 -51.48 112.92
C ARG A 211 27.06 -50.23 112.69
N LEU A 212 26.53 -49.62 113.75
CA LEU A 212 25.78 -48.38 113.65
C LEU A 212 26.67 -47.24 113.12
N ALA A 213 27.90 -47.11 113.64
CA ALA A 213 28.85 -46.11 113.17
C ALA A 213 29.29 -46.33 111.70
N GLU A 214 29.47 -47.58 111.27
CA GLU A 214 29.74 -47.92 109.86
C GLU A 214 28.53 -47.60 108.97
N ALA A 215 27.32 -47.95 109.40
CA ALA A 215 26.09 -47.62 108.68
C ALA A 215 25.89 -46.10 108.54
N HIS A 216 26.21 -45.30 109.56
CA HIS A 216 26.18 -43.84 109.47
C HIS A 216 27.17 -43.31 108.43
N ARG A 217 28.42 -43.80 108.42
CA ARG A 217 29.40 -43.38 107.40
C ARG A 217 28.99 -43.82 105.99
N GLU A 218 28.40 -45.00 105.84
CA GLU A 218 27.85 -45.44 104.55
C GLU A 218 26.68 -44.60 104.10
N HIS A 219 25.81 -44.20 105.02
CA HIS A 219 24.71 -43.28 104.75
C HIS A 219 25.22 -41.92 104.28
N GLU A 220 26.20 -41.32 104.97
CA GLU A 220 26.83 -40.06 104.54
C GLU A 220 27.44 -40.17 103.13
N ARG A 221 28.13 -41.28 102.82
CA ARG A 221 28.66 -41.52 101.46
C ARG A 221 27.55 -41.71 100.42
N ALA A 222 26.44 -42.33 100.78
CA ALA A 222 25.28 -42.49 99.90
C ALA A 222 24.60 -41.13 99.66
N GLU A 223 24.39 -40.33 100.71
CA GLU A 223 23.86 -38.97 100.60
C GLU A 223 24.75 -38.08 99.72
N GLN A 224 26.07 -38.15 99.87
CA GLN A 224 26.99 -37.41 99.03
C GLN A 224 26.89 -37.84 97.56
N ARG A 225 26.90 -39.15 97.27
CA ARG A 225 26.70 -39.66 95.90
C ARG A 225 25.36 -39.26 95.31
N HIS A 226 24.29 -39.31 96.10
CA HIS A 226 22.98 -38.82 95.66
C HIS A 226 22.99 -37.31 95.40
N GLY A 227 23.68 -36.53 96.23
CA GLY A 227 23.90 -35.11 96.05
C GLY A 227 24.60 -34.80 94.72
N ASP A 228 25.68 -35.51 94.42
CA ASP A 228 26.47 -35.33 93.19
C ASP A 228 25.67 -35.69 91.93
N VAL A 229 24.96 -36.82 91.92
CA VAL A 229 24.07 -37.21 90.80
C VAL A 229 22.95 -36.21 90.62
N THR A 230 22.35 -35.73 91.72
CA THR A 230 21.28 -34.71 91.66
C THR A 230 21.81 -33.39 91.11
N ALA A 231 23.02 -32.97 91.51
CA ALA A 231 23.67 -31.77 90.99
C ALA A 231 23.98 -31.90 89.50
N HIS A 232 24.48 -33.06 89.06
CA HIS A 232 24.77 -33.36 87.66
C HIS A 232 23.50 -33.34 86.80
N LEU A 233 22.43 -34.03 87.22
CA LEU A 233 21.14 -34.01 86.51
C LEU A 233 20.55 -32.60 86.45
N LYS A 234 20.68 -31.80 87.53
CA LYS A 234 20.25 -30.39 87.53
C LYS A 234 21.09 -29.50 86.60
N ALA A 235 22.36 -29.81 86.40
CA ALA A 235 23.19 -29.11 85.41
C ALA A 235 22.73 -29.49 84.01
N HIS A 236 22.59 -30.79 83.72
CA HIS A 236 22.16 -31.26 82.41
C HIS A 236 20.75 -30.78 82.01
N LEU A 237 19.81 -30.72 82.96
CA LEU A 237 18.49 -30.13 82.73
C LEU A 237 18.54 -28.63 82.41
N ARG A 238 19.51 -27.89 82.97
CA ARG A 238 19.71 -26.48 82.64
C ARG A 238 20.27 -26.34 81.23
N ASP A 239 21.29 -27.12 80.89
CA ASP A 239 21.90 -27.11 79.55
C ASP A 239 20.85 -27.43 78.46
N LEU A 240 20.04 -28.49 78.64
CA LEU A 240 18.95 -28.82 77.72
C LEU A 240 17.87 -27.73 77.64
N ASN A 241 17.58 -27.05 78.75
CA ASN A 241 16.63 -25.96 78.75
C ASN A 241 17.18 -24.73 78.00
N ASP A 242 18.47 -24.44 78.14
CA ASP A 242 19.15 -23.36 77.41
C ASP A 242 19.22 -23.66 75.91
N GLU A 243 19.48 -24.92 75.53
CA GLU A 243 19.40 -25.39 74.13
C GLU A 243 17.99 -25.26 73.55
N LEU A 244 16.96 -25.67 74.30
CA LEU A 244 15.56 -25.49 73.88
C LEU A 244 15.19 -24.02 73.70
N GLN A 245 15.68 -23.13 74.57
CA GLN A 245 15.49 -21.68 74.41
C GLN A 245 16.18 -21.16 73.15
N SER A 246 17.44 -21.53 72.91
CA SER A 246 18.19 -21.17 71.70
C SER A 246 17.46 -21.62 70.43
N HIS A 247 17.00 -22.88 70.38
CA HIS A 247 16.23 -23.38 69.23
C HIS A 247 14.88 -22.66 69.05
N THR A 248 14.24 -22.27 70.15
CA THR A 248 12.98 -21.49 70.08
C THR A 248 13.23 -20.10 69.49
N GLU A 249 14.35 -19.46 69.79
CA GLU A 249 14.73 -18.17 69.19
C GLU A 249 15.08 -18.31 67.71
N GLU A 250 15.89 -19.30 67.35
CA GLU A 250 16.20 -19.61 65.94
C GLU A 250 14.95 -19.88 65.10
N LEU A 251 13.96 -20.59 65.65
CA LEU A 251 12.68 -20.83 64.98
C LEU A 251 11.92 -19.53 64.75
N LYS A 252 11.86 -18.63 65.74
CA LYS A 252 11.23 -17.31 65.58
C LYS A 252 11.93 -16.45 64.52
N GLU A 253 13.25 -16.51 64.46
CA GLU A 253 14.01 -15.79 63.41
C GLU A 253 13.73 -16.36 62.02
N ARG A 254 13.68 -17.69 61.88
CA ARG A 254 13.32 -18.36 60.64
C ARG A 254 11.88 -18.02 60.21
N ASP A 255 10.93 -18.03 61.13
CA ASP A 255 9.54 -17.62 60.87
C ASP A 255 9.47 -16.17 60.37
N ALA A 256 10.24 -15.26 60.96
CA ALA A 256 10.32 -13.87 60.52
C ALA A 256 10.97 -13.71 59.13
N VAL A 257 11.88 -14.61 58.73
CA VAL A 257 12.42 -14.64 57.36
C VAL A 257 11.38 -15.17 56.38
N VAL A 258 10.67 -16.25 56.71
CA VAL A 258 9.60 -16.81 55.87
C VAL A 258 8.51 -15.76 55.61
N LEU A 259 8.04 -15.07 56.65
CA LEU A 259 7.04 -14.01 56.51
C LEU A 259 7.49 -12.87 55.58
N ARG A 260 8.77 -12.48 55.63
CA ARG A 260 9.33 -11.48 54.70
C ARG A 260 9.36 -11.98 53.26
N ARG A 261 9.73 -13.25 53.05
CA ARG A 261 9.71 -13.86 51.71
C ARG A 261 8.30 -14.00 51.15
N ASP A 262 7.32 -14.32 51.99
CA ASP A 262 5.92 -14.36 51.56
C ASP A 262 5.40 -12.98 51.13
N GLN A 263 5.84 -11.91 51.81
CA GLN A 263 5.55 -10.53 51.40
C GLN A 263 6.21 -10.19 50.06
N GLU A 264 7.51 -10.48 49.89
CA GLU A 264 8.20 -10.29 48.61
C GLU A 264 7.53 -11.06 47.47
N LEU A 265 7.12 -12.31 47.70
CA LEU A 265 6.37 -13.10 46.72
C LEU A 265 5.02 -12.49 46.38
N ALA A 266 4.30 -11.95 47.37
CA ALA A 266 3.03 -11.25 47.13
C ALA A 266 3.24 -9.98 46.28
N GLU A 267 4.30 -9.21 46.54
CA GLU A 267 4.66 -8.03 45.75
C GLU A 267 5.01 -8.39 44.30
N VAL A 268 5.87 -9.40 44.09
CA VAL A 268 6.24 -9.88 42.75
C VAL A 268 5.02 -10.41 42.01
N ASN A 269 4.13 -11.15 42.67
CA ASN A 269 2.87 -11.60 42.05
C ASN A 269 1.96 -10.43 41.67
N GLY A 270 1.92 -9.35 42.47
CA GLY A 270 1.23 -8.11 42.12
C GLY A 270 1.81 -7.47 40.85
N GLN A 271 3.13 -7.32 40.78
CA GLN A 271 3.82 -6.77 39.60
C GLN A 271 3.58 -7.62 38.34
N LEU A 272 3.58 -8.95 38.46
CA LEU A 272 3.27 -9.85 37.34
C LEU A 272 1.82 -9.67 36.86
N SER A 273 0.87 -9.51 37.78
CA SER A 273 -0.53 -9.23 37.44
C SER A 273 -0.68 -7.89 36.69
N ASP A 274 0.04 -6.85 37.13
CA ASP A 274 0.02 -5.54 36.47
C ASP A 274 0.64 -5.60 35.07
N LEU A 275 1.78 -6.28 34.92
CA LEU A 275 2.42 -6.52 33.62
C LEU A 275 1.48 -7.28 32.67
N GLN A 276 0.78 -8.31 33.17
CA GLN A 276 -0.19 -9.04 32.37
C GLN A 276 -1.34 -8.14 31.90
N GLY A 277 -1.83 -7.24 32.77
CA GLY A 277 -2.82 -6.22 32.38
C GLY A 277 -2.32 -5.27 31.27
N LEU A 278 -1.06 -4.83 31.35
CA LEU A 278 -0.44 -4.01 30.29
C LEU A 278 -0.31 -4.78 28.96
N PHE A 279 0.06 -6.07 29.02
CA PHE A 279 0.12 -6.92 27.83
C PHE A 279 -1.25 -7.06 27.17
N ASP A 280 -2.30 -7.29 27.96
CA ASP A 280 -3.68 -7.38 27.45
C ASP A 280 -4.14 -6.05 26.82
N GLU A 281 -3.78 -4.92 27.42
CA GLU A 281 -4.10 -3.60 26.85
C GLU A 281 -3.40 -3.37 25.51
N VAL A 282 -2.09 -3.62 25.43
CA VAL A 282 -1.31 -3.48 24.19
C VAL A 282 -1.84 -4.41 23.11
N ASN A 283 -2.19 -5.66 23.47
CA ASN A 283 -2.80 -6.60 22.54
C ASN A 283 -4.17 -6.09 22.03
N GLY A 284 -5.00 -5.51 22.90
CA GLY A 284 -6.25 -4.86 22.50
C GLY A 284 -6.05 -3.62 21.62
N GLN A 285 -5.00 -2.83 21.84
CA GLN A 285 -4.62 -1.74 20.92
C GLN A 285 -4.19 -2.27 19.55
N LEU A 286 -3.36 -3.32 19.52
CA LEU A 286 -2.90 -3.95 18.28
C LEU A 286 -4.08 -4.47 17.44
N GLN A 287 -5.03 -5.18 18.06
CA GLN A 287 -6.23 -5.67 17.37
C GLN A 287 -7.07 -4.53 16.77
N ARG A 288 -7.21 -3.41 17.48
CA ARG A 288 -7.93 -2.22 16.97
C ARG A 288 -7.23 -1.61 15.77
N GLU A 289 -5.90 -1.52 15.81
CA GLU A 289 -5.09 -1.01 14.69
C GLU A 289 -5.13 -1.95 13.49
N CYS A 290 -5.06 -3.26 13.68
CA CYS A 290 -5.28 -4.24 12.61
C CYS A 290 -6.65 -4.03 11.93
N GLY A 291 -7.73 -3.91 12.71
CA GLY A 291 -9.07 -3.63 12.15
C GLY A 291 -9.17 -2.27 11.46
N ARG A 292 -8.38 -1.26 11.88
CA ARG A 292 -8.29 0.03 11.18
C ARG A 292 -7.59 -0.11 9.82
N ILE A 293 -6.49 -0.87 9.76
CA ILE A 293 -5.75 -1.14 8.53
C ILE A 293 -6.63 -1.90 7.53
N GLU A 294 -7.37 -2.92 7.96
CA GLU A 294 -8.28 -3.67 7.09
C GLU A 294 -9.36 -2.76 6.46
N ARG A 295 -9.94 -1.84 7.24
CA ARG A 295 -10.90 -0.85 6.71
C ARG A 295 -10.26 0.10 5.70
N LEU A 296 -9.04 0.57 5.95
CA LEU A 296 -8.31 1.42 5.02
C LEU A 296 -7.95 0.69 3.73
N GLN A 297 -7.53 -0.58 3.81
CA GLN A 297 -7.31 -1.42 2.63
C GLN A 297 -8.60 -1.60 1.82
N GLY A 298 -9.73 -1.84 2.49
CA GLY A 298 -11.05 -1.85 1.87
C GLY A 298 -11.34 -0.55 1.10
N ALA A 299 -11.14 0.61 1.73
CA ALA A 299 -11.33 1.91 1.09
C ALA A 299 -10.41 2.11 -0.13
N VAL A 300 -9.12 1.74 -0.04
CA VAL A 300 -8.17 1.84 -1.15
C VAL A 300 -8.60 0.96 -2.33
N THR A 301 -9.02 -0.29 -2.07
CA THR A 301 -9.51 -1.16 -3.14
C THR A 301 -10.77 -0.62 -3.82
N GLN A 302 -11.67 0.01 -3.06
CA GLN A 302 -12.85 0.68 -3.60
C GLN A 302 -12.47 1.89 -4.48
N CYS A 303 -11.56 2.74 -4.03
CA CYS A 303 -11.04 3.86 -4.82
C CYS A 303 -10.37 3.38 -6.11
N ALA A 304 -9.59 2.30 -6.06
CA ALA A 304 -8.95 1.71 -7.24
C ALA A 304 -9.98 1.19 -8.25
N ARG A 305 -11.10 0.62 -7.78
CA ARG A 305 -12.22 0.21 -8.65
C ARG A 305 -12.90 1.42 -9.29
N GLN A 306 -13.20 2.46 -8.53
CA GLN A 306 -13.80 3.70 -9.05
C GLN A 306 -12.89 4.37 -10.09
N ALA A 307 -11.58 4.35 -9.89
CA ALA A 307 -10.62 4.87 -10.88
C ALA A 307 -10.70 4.13 -12.22
N LYS A 308 -10.81 2.78 -12.21
CA LYS A 308 -11.01 1.99 -13.43
C LYS A 308 -12.34 2.27 -14.11
N GLU A 309 -13.41 2.49 -13.33
CA GLU A 309 -14.71 2.87 -13.87
C GLU A 309 -14.65 4.25 -14.56
N LEU A 310 -13.95 5.22 -13.97
CA LEU A 310 -13.71 6.53 -14.58
C LEU A 310 -12.85 6.44 -15.85
N GLU A 311 -11.80 5.63 -15.85
CA GLU A 311 -10.96 5.37 -17.03
C GLU A 311 -11.80 4.77 -18.17
N SER A 312 -12.68 3.82 -17.86
CA SER A 312 -13.62 3.27 -18.85
C SER A 312 -14.58 4.32 -19.41
N LEU A 313 -15.10 5.23 -18.57
CA LEU A 313 -15.96 6.33 -19.03
C LEU A 313 -15.19 7.30 -19.93
N GLN A 314 -13.94 7.61 -19.59
CA GLN A 314 -13.08 8.45 -20.41
C GLN A 314 -12.83 7.84 -21.78
N ASN A 315 -12.51 6.54 -21.86
CA ASN A 315 -12.31 5.84 -23.13
C ASN A 315 -13.57 5.92 -24.02
N MET A 316 -14.76 5.72 -23.45
CA MET A 316 -16.02 5.87 -24.20
C MET A 316 -16.25 7.31 -24.70
N LEU A 317 -15.86 8.33 -23.93
CA LEU A 317 -15.93 9.72 -24.38
C LEU A 317 -14.95 10.01 -25.53
N GLU A 318 -13.73 9.48 -25.45
CA GLU A 318 -12.73 9.61 -26.51
C GLU A 318 -13.19 8.93 -27.80
N GLU A 319 -13.78 7.74 -27.70
CA GLU A 319 -14.42 7.04 -28.83
C GLU A 319 -15.58 7.85 -29.42
N SER A 320 -16.44 8.42 -28.58
CA SER A 320 -17.54 9.29 -29.02
C SER A 320 -17.03 10.52 -29.78
N HIS A 321 -16.00 11.19 -29.28
CA HIS A 321 -15.37 12.32 -29.97
C HIS A 321 -14.74 11.90 -31.30
N ARG A 322 -14.07 10.75 -31.37
CA ARG A 322 -13.54 10.20 -32.62
C ARG A 322 -14.65 9.94 -33.64
N MET A 323 -15.77 9.33 -33.21
CA MET A 323 -16.93 9.11 -34.08
C MET A 323 -17.54 10.45 -34.56
N LEU A 324 -17.65 11.45 -33.71
CA LEU A 324 -18.15 12.78 -34.10
C LEU A 324 -17.23 13.47 -35.12
N ALA A 325 -15.91 13.32 -34.99
CA ALA A 325 -14.96 13.82 -35.98
C ALA A 325 -15.17 13.14 -37.35
N GLN A 326 -15.31 11.81 -37.37
CA GLN A 326 -15.62 11.05 -38.59
C GLN A 326 -16.96 11.47 -39.22
N LEU A 327 -17.99 11.71 -38.40
CA LEU A 327 -19.28 12.20 -38.88
C LEU A 327 -19.17 13.62 -39.49
N ARG A 328 -18.32 14.48 -38.95
CA ARG A 328 -18.04 15.80 -39.55
C ARG A 328 -17.33 15.67 -40.90
N GLU A 329 -16.29 14.84 -40.99
CA GLU A 329 -15.57 14.61 -42.24
C GLU A 329 -16.47 14.05 -43.34
N THR A 330 -17.33 13.08 -43.01
CA THR A 330 -18.29 12.51 -43.96
C THR A 330 -19.31 13.54 -44.41
N LEU A 331 -19.80 14.39 -43.50
CA LEU A 331 -20.71 15.48 -43.83
C LEU A 331 -20.05 16.54 -44.73
N ASP A 332 -18.79 16.90 -44.49
CA ASP A 332 -18.07 17.85 -45.34
C ASP A 332 -17.77 17.28 -46.73
N LYS A 333 -17.48 15.97 -46.84
CA LYS A 333 -17.40 15.25 -48.12
C LYS A 333 -18.73 15.32 -48.88
N GLU A 334 -19.84 15.00 -48.22
CA GLU A 334 -21.19 15.12 -48.79
C GLU A 334 -21.51 16.54 -49.27
N ARG A 335 -21.13 17.57 -48.51
CA ARG A 335 -21.28 18.97 -48.93
C ARG A 335 -20.44 19.30 -50.18
N ALA A 336 -19.18 18.87 -50.20
CA ALA A 336 -18.31 19.07 -51.36
C ALA A 336 -18.85 18.38 -52.60
N GLU A 337 -19.38 17.16 -52.46
CA GLU A 337 -20.04 16.42 -53.53
C GLU A 337 -21.30 17.13 -54.02
N ARG A 338 -22.15 17.64 -53.12
CA ARG A 338 -23.34 18.43 -53.49
C ARG A 338 -22.97 19.70 -54.26
N LEU A 339 -21.93 20.42 -53.84
CA LEU A 339 -21.43 21.60 -54.56
C LEU A 339 -20.90 21.23 -55.96
N ARG A 340 -20.16 20.12 -56.07
CA ARG A 340 -19.69 19.60 -57.36
C ARG A 340 -20.85 19.26 -58.29
N VAL A 341 -21.87 18.57 -57.79
CA VAL A 341 -23.07 18.22 -58.56
C VAL A 341 -23.86 19.46 -58.96
N ALA A 342 -23.99 20.45 -58.07
CA ALA A 342 -24.63 21.73 -58.38
C ALA A 342 -23.90 22.46 -59.52
N GLY A 343 -22.57 22.53 -59.48
CA GLY A 343 -21.78 23.12 -60.58
C GLY A 343 -21.95 22.39 -61.90
N LEU A 344 -21.99 21.05 -61.90
CA LEU A 344 -22.27 20.26 -63.11
C LEU A 344 -23.69 20.54 -63.65
N LEU A 345 -24.67 20.70 -62.77
CA LEU A 345 -26.04 21.05 -63.16
C LEU A 345 -26.12 22.44 -63.79
N GLU A 346 -25.42 23.43 -63.24
CA GLU A 346 -25.32 24.78 -63.81
C GLU A 346 -24.70 24.77 -65.21
N HIS A 347 -23.63 23.99 -65.42
CA HIS A 347 -23.03 23.83 -66.74
C HIS A 347 -23.99 23.22 -67.77
N GLU A 348 -24.77 22.21 -67.37
CA GLU A 348 -25.79 21.63 -68.25
C GLU A 348 -26.95 22.62 -68.50
N GLN A 349 -27.35 23.43 -67.51
CA GLN A 349 -28.31 24.52 -67.70
C GLN A 349 -27.80 25.58 -68.68
N GLN A 350 -26.53 25.98 -68.59
CA GLN A 350 -25.91 26.90 -69.54
C GLN A 350 -25.87 26.30 -70.95
N ARG A 351 -25.50 25.03 -71.08
CA ARG A 351 -25.46 24.32 -72.37
C ARG A 351 -26.85 24.23 -73.00
N THR A 352 -27.87 23.92 -72.22
CA THR A 352 -29.26 23.89 -72.69
C THR A 352 -29.77 25.28 -73.06
N GLN A 353 -29.42 26.32 -72.29
CA GLN A 353 -29.74 27.71 -72.63
C GLN A 353 -29.09 28.15 -73.95
N LEU A 354 -27.81 27.85 -74.15
CA LEU A 354 -27.11 28.11 -75.42
C LEU A 354 -27.78 27.38 -76.59
N LEU A 355 -28.18 26.12 -76.39
CA LEU A 355 -28.92 25.36 -77.41
C LEU A 355 -30.25 26.05 -77.75
N LEU A 356 -30.99 26.52 -76.75
CA LEU A 356 -32.24 27.26 -76.94
C LEU A 356 -32.02 28.58 -77.70
N ASP A 357 -30.97 29.33 -77.38
CA ASP A 357 -30.64 30.58 -78.07
C ASP A 357 -30.22 30.34 -79.53
N VAL A 358 -29.46 29.27 -79.79
CA VAL A 358 -29.12 28.83 -81.15
C VAL A 358 -30.38 28.45 -81.92
N LEU A 359 -31.28 27.65 -81.33
CA LEU A 359 -32.56 27.28 -81.93
C LEU A 359 -33.44 28.52 -82.20
N LYS A 360 -33.44 29.49 -81.29
CA LYS A 360 -34.15 30.76 -81.45
C LYS A 360 -33.59 31.57 -82.61
N HIS A 361 -32.26 31.70 -82.74
CA HIS A 361 -31.61 32.38 -83.86
C HIS A 361 -31.90 31.69 -85.20
N PHE A 362 -31.87 30.36 -85.24
CA PHE A 362 -32.28 29.60 -86.43
C PHE A 362 -33.74 29.85 -86.79
N LYS A 363 -34.64 29.87 -85.79
CA LYS A 363 -36.05 30.20 -86.00
C LYS A 363 -36.22 31.61 -86.57
N GLU A 364 -35.54 32.61 -86.01
CA GLU A 364 -35.58 34.00 -86.49
C GLU A 364 -35.05 34.13 -87.93
N LYS A 365 -33.93 33.46 -88.26
CA LYS A 365 -33.41 33.38 -89.63
C LYS A 365 -34.38 32.69 -90.60
N LEU A 366 -35.02 31.61 -90.18
CA LEU A 366 -36.04 30.91 -90.96
C LEU A 366 -37.31 31.75 -91.13
N GLN A 367 -37.65 32.63 -90.18
CA GLN A 367 -38.77 33.56 -90.30
C GLN A 367 -38.46 34.74 -91.23
N GLY A 368 -37.20 35.22 -91.25
CA GLY A 368 -36.72 36.23 -92.20
C GLY A 368 -36.57 35.69 -93.63
N LEU A 369 -36.38 34.38 -93.79
CA LEU A 369 -36.62 33.68 -95.04
C LEU A 369 -38.15 33.66 -95.26
N THR A 370 -38.68 34.71 -95.90
CA THR A 370 -40.07 34.74 -96.40
C THR A 370 -40.43 33.37 -96.94
N PRO A 371 -41.55 32.75 -96.54
CA PRO A 371 -41.93 31.40 -96.95
C PRO A 371 -41.79 31.15 -98.46
N GLN A 372 -41.95 32.20 -99.28
CA GLN A 372 -41.73 32.18 -100.73
C GLN A 372 -40.30 31.80 -101.17
N MET A 373 -39.25 32.08 -100.39
CA MET A 373 -37.87 31.71 -100.73
C MET A 373 -37.53 30.25 -100.37
N LEU A 374 -38.11 29.70 -99.30
CA LEU A 374 -37.91 28.29 -98.92
C LEU A 374 -38.86 27.35 -99.69
N LEU A 375 -40.09 27.78 -99.97
CA LEU A 375 -41.05 27.04 -100.81
C LEU A 375 -40.68 27.13 -102.30
N GLY A 376 -39.99 28.21 -102.74
CA GLY A 376 -39.59 28.41 -104.13
C GLY A 376 -38.51 27.45 -104.66
N ARG A 377 -37.71 26.81 -103.80
CA ARG A 377 -36.72 25.79 -104.21
C ARG A 377 -37.12 24.34 -103.92
N LEU A 378 -38.14 24.11 -103.09
CA LEU A 378 -38.59 22.76 -102.74
C LEU A 378 -39.84 22.30 -103.50
N GLY A 379 -40.54 23.17 -104.26
CA GLY A 379 -41.59 22.73 -105.18
C GLY A 379 -42.73 21.92 -104.52
N VAL A 380 -42.99 22.15 -103.23
CA VAL A 380 -44.07 21.46 -102.50
C VAL A 380 -45.23 22.42 -102.29
N SER A 381 -46.21 22.32 -103.18
CA SER A 381 -47.42 23.14 -103.24
C SER A 381 -48.57 22.54 -102.42
N ASP A 382 -48.35 22.07 -101.18
CA ASP A 382 -49.49 21.75 -100.30
C ASP A 382 -49.13 21.63 -98.80
N PRO A 383 -49.52 22.57 -97.94
CA PRO A 383 -49.17 22.55 -96.51
C PRO A 383 -50.17 21.76 -95.63
N LYS A 384 -51.07 20.94 -96.19
CA LYS A 384 -52.17 20.31 -95.42
C LYS A 384 -52.06 18.82 -95.11
N VAL A 385 -50.99 18.12 -95.52
CA VAL A 385 -50.97 16.63 -95.47
C VAL A 385 -49.96 16.04 -94.46
N LEU A 386 -49.10 16.82 -93.81
CA LEU A 386 -48.00 16.27 -92.99
C LEU A 386 -48.24 16.17 -91.46
N PHE A 387 -49.40 16.59 -90.95
CA PHE A 387 -49.74 16.47 -89.52
C PHE A 387 -50.62 15.25 -89.17
N SER A 388 -50.83 14.30 -90.08
CA SER A 388 -51.60 13.06 -89.83
C SER A 388 -50.71 11.83 -89.74
N SER A 389 -49.78 11.80 -88.77
CA SER A 389 -49.04 10.57 -88.42
C SER A 389 -49.33 10.18 -86.96
N PRO A 390 -50.09 9.09 -86.71
CA PRO A 390 -50.51 8.66 -85.36
C PRO A 390 -49.43 7.98 -84.50
N TRP A 391 -48.14 8.22 -84.75
CA TRP A 391 -47.04 7.42 -84.20
C TRP A 391 -46.46 7.92 -82.86
N LEU A 392 -46.80 9.14 -82.40
CA LEU A 392 -46.12 9.80 -81.29
C LEU A 392 -46.96 9.90 -79.99
N GLN A 393 -47.78 8.87 -79.74
CA GLN A 393 -48.56 8.74 -78.49
C GLN A 393 -48.42 7.36 -77.82
N GLN A 394 -47.28 6.68 -78.04
CA GLN A 394 -47.01 5.35 -77.49
C GLN A 394 -45.59 5.24 -76.91
N GLN A 395 -45.17 6.18 -76.05
CA GLN A 395 -43.94 6.00 -75.23
C GLN A 395 -43.98 6.69 -73.84
N PHE A 396 -45.15 7.08 -73.32
CA PHE A 396 -45.26 7.68 -71.98
C PHE A 396 -45.92 6.79 -70.90
N GLU A 397 -46.11 5.50 -71.17
CA GLU A 397 -46.64 4.55 -70.17
C GLU A 397 -45.83 3.24 -70.17
N GLU A 398 -44.54 3.29 -69.85
CA GLU A 398 -43.82 2.07 -69.44
C GLU A 398 -42.50 2.41 -68.74
N THR A 399 -42.56 2.67 -67.43
CA THR A 399 -41.56 2.27 -66.41
C THR A 399 -42.03 2.70 -65.01
N GLY A 400 -43.30 2.42 -64.71
CA GLY A 400 -43.78 2.25 -63.34
C GLY A 400 -43.72 0.78 -62.96
N LYS A 401 -42.59 0.29 -62.44
CA LYS A 401 -42.50 -0.93 -61.60
C LYS A 401 -41.06 -1.15 -61.10
N VAL A 402 -40.66 -0.42 -60.06
CA VAL A 402 -39.66 -0.94 -59.12
C VAL A 402 -40.45 -1.56 -57.97
N GLN A 403 -40.39 -2.89 -57.90
CA GLN A 403 -40.92 -3.68 -56.79
C GLN A 403 -40.21 -3.28 -55.48
N PRO A 404 -40.91 -3.30 -54.33
CA PRO A 404 -40.23 -3.37 -53.04
C PRO A 404 -39.56 -4.74 -52.93
N ALA A 405 -38.22 -4.76 -53.05
CA ALA A 405 -37.44 -5.91 -52.67
C ALA A 405 -37.67 -6.17 -51.17
N LYS A 406 -38.50 -7.16 -50.87
CA LYS A 406 -38.49 -7.89 -49.60
C LYS A 406 -37.10 -8.49 -49.45
N GLY A 407 -36.25 -7.83 -48.66
CA GLY A 407 -35.07 -8.45 -48.08
C GLY A 407 -35.48 -9.58 -47.12
N PRO A 408 -34.68 -10.65 -47.02
CA PRO A 408 -35.04 -11.84 -46.27
C PRO A 408 -35.01 -11.56 -44.77
N VAL A 409 -36.13 -11.85 -44.13
CA VAL A 409 -36.20 -12.19 -42.71
C VAL A 409 -35.34 -13.44 -42.51
N GLN A 410 -34.09 -13.26 -42.09
CA GLN A 410 -33.36 -14.33 -41.43
C GLN A 410 -33.86 -14.43 -40.00
N SER A 411 -34.73 -15.43 -39.83
CA SER A 411 -34.93 -16.14 -38.59
C SER A 411 -33.58 -16.60 -38.04
N GLY A 412 -33.22 -16.04 -36.89
CA GLY A 412 -32.17 -16.52 -36.00
C GLY A 412 -32.71 -16.57 -34.58
N ALA A 413 -33.55 -17.58 -34.33
CA ALA A 413 -33.66 -18.24 -33.03
C ALA A 413 -32.24 -18.77 -32.68
N ASP A 414 -31.74 -18.91 -31.46
CA ASP A 414 -32.28 -19.08 -30.12
C ASP A 414 -31.12 -18.75 -29.17
N LEU A 415 -31.32 -17.99 -28.09
CA LEU A 415 -30.62 -18.24 -26.81
C LEU A 415 -31.44 -17.64 -25.64
N PRO A 416 -31.46 -18.31 -24.48
CA PRO A 416 -32.60 -18.29 -23.57
C PRO A 416 -32.56 -17.14 -22.57
N PHE A 417 -33.67 -16.39 -22.51
CA PHE A 417 -34.02 -15.55 -21.38
C PHE A 417 -34.58 -16.46 -20.28
N ALA A 418 -33.69 -16.99 -19.44
CA ALA A 418 -34.09 -17.70 -18.23
C ALA A 418 -34.58 -16.69 -17.19
N LEU A 419 -35.89 -16.68 -16.98
CA LEU A 419 -36.56 -16.19 -15.77
C LEU A 419 -36.05 -16.97 -14.56
N GLY A 420 -34.98 -16.47 -13.95
CA GLY A 420 -34.57 -16.80 -12.59
C GLY A 420 -35.29 -15.90 -11.61
N THR A 421 -36.47 -16.30 -11.19
CA THR A 421 -37.05 -15.88 -9.91
C THR A 421 -36.07 -16.19 -8.78
N SER A 422 -35.55 -15.16 -8.13
CA SER A 422 -34.96 -15.24 -6.79
C SER A 422 -35.56 -14.15 -5.90
N PRO A 423 -35.73 -14.44 -4.60
CA PRO A 423 -36.69 -13.76 -3.73
C PRO A 423 -36.16 -12.43 -3.21
N GLY A 424 -37.11 -11.59 -2.80
CA GLY A 424 -36.91 -10.19 -2.50
C GLY A 424 -35.83 -9.87 -1.46
N LEU A 425 -35.15 -8.76 -1.73
CA LEU A 425 -34.58 -7.90 -0.71
C LEU A 425 -35.02 -6.48 -1.06
N THR A 426 -35.99 -6.00 -0.29
CA THR A 426 -36.39 -4.60 -0.20
C THR A 426 -35.17 -3.70 -0.02
N PRO A 427 -35.06 -2.57 -0.74
CA PRO A 427 -34.07 -1.56 -0.42
C PRO A 427 -34.47 -0.89 0.91
N PRO A 428 -33.55 -0.71 1.88
CA PRO A 428 -33.84 0.17 3.00
C PRO A 428 -33.96 1.58 2.45
N MET A 429 -35.08 2.24 2.74
CA MET A 429 -35.19 3.68 2.58
C MET A 429 -34.04 4.32 3.34
N PHE A 430 -33.17 5.00 2.59
CA PHE A 430 -32.15 5.88 3.14
C PHE A 430 -32.89 7.09 3.73
N SER A 431 -33.23 7.03 5.01
CA SER A 431 -33.53 8.22 5.80
C SER A 431 -32.26 9.07 5.82
N GLY A 432 -32.34 10.27 5.25
CA GLY A 432 -31.30 11.27 5.33
C GLY A 432 -31.03 11.63 6.79
N THR A 433 -30.00 11.04 7.36
CA THR A 433 -29.37 11.54 8.57
C THR A 433 -28.33 12.55 8.13
N GLU A 434 -28.55 13.81 8.50
CA GLU A 434 -27.59 14.89 8.40
C GLU A 434 -26.21 14.43 8.88
N TRP A 435 -25.24 14.37 7.97
CA TRP A 435 -23.84 14.29 8.32
C TRP A 435 -23.39 15.67 8.79
N GLN A 436 -23.67 15.99 10.06
CA GLN A 436 -22.87 16.97 10.79
C GLN A 436 -21.49 16.37 10.97
N THR A 437 -20.54 16.86 10.20
CA THR A 437 -19.11 16.68 10.44
C THR A 437 -18.74 17.37 11.77
N PRO A 438 -18.31 16.64 12.81
CA PRO A 438 -17.62 17.30 13.91
C PRO A 438 -16.25 17.73 13.38
N SER A 439 -16.03 19.03 13.25
CA SER A 439 -14.69 19.59 13.11
C SER A 439 -13.79 18.98 14.18
N PRO A 440 -12.62 18.43 13.83
CA PRO A 440 -11.67 17.96 14.83
C PRO A 440 -11.20 19.17 15.62
N LYS A 441 -11.59 19.26 16.90
CA LYS A 441 -10.93 20.16 17.84
C LYS A 441 -9.43 19.78 17.84
N PRO A 442 -8.52 20.74 17.69
CA PRO A 442 -7.11 20.46 17.83
C PRO A 442 -6.87 19.96 19.25
N CYS A 443 -6.39 18.71 19.38
CA CYS A 443 -5.84 18.22 20.63
C CYS A 443 -4.61 19.08 20.94
N ALA A 444 -4.79 20.06 21.82
CA ALA A 444 -3.70 20.71 22.50
C ALA A 444 -2.97 19.63 23.32
N TRP A 445 -1.76 19.30 22.89
CA TRP A 445 -0.84 18.52 23.70
C TRP A 445 -0.53 19.34 24.96
N PRO A 446 -0.64 18.78 26.17
CA PRO A 446 -0.10 19.46 27.34
C PRO A 446 1.43 19.48 27.21
N ALA A 447 1.95 20.63 26.82
CA ALA A 447 3.35 20.95 27.06
C ALA A 447 3.57 21.00 28.59
N GLY A 448 4.49 20.18 29.08
CA GLY A 448 4.95 20.24 30.47
C GLY A 448 4.46 19.11 31.36
N PHE A 449 4.87 17.87 31.07
CA PHE A 449 5.12 16.90 32.14
C PHE A 449 6.64 16.80 32.29
N GLU A 450 7.20 17.66 33.15
CA GLU A 450 8.51 17.41 33.72
C GLU A 450 8.41 16.14 34.55
N VAL A 451 9.07 15.07 34.08
CA VAL A 451 9.30 13.88 34.88
C VAL A 451 10.30 14.29 35.96
N PRO A 452 9.94 14.27 37.27
CA PRO A 452 10.89 14.54 38.32
C PRO A 452 12.00 13.47 38.26
N PRO A 453 13.27 13.84 38.47
CA PRO A 453 14.37 12.88 38.46
C PRO A 453 14.12 11.82 39.54
N VAL A 454 14.10 10.57 39.11
CA VAL A 454 14.08 9.41 40.00
C VAL A 454 15.33 9.49 40.88
N PRO A 455 15.22 9.49 42.22
CA PRO A 455 16.39 9.41 43.07
C PRO A 455 17.06 8.05 42.81
N MET A 456 18.28 8.08 42.29
CA MET A 456 19.13 6.90 42.22
C MET A 456 19.31 6.38 43.65
N ALA A 457 18.65 5.27 43.95
CA ALA A 457 18.89 4.50 45.15
C ALA A 457 20.35 4.05 45.14
N THR A 458 21.14 4.60 46.05
CA THR A 458 22.49 4.13 46.35
C THR A 458 22.42 2.66 46.78
N PRO A 459 23.25 1.77 46.21
CA PRO A 459 23.29 0.38 46.61
C PRO A 459 23.70 0.27 48.09
N PRO A 460 23.08 -0.65 48.87
CA PRO A 460 23.47 -0.89 50.24
C PRO A 460 24.92 -1.37 50.32
N GLY A 461 25.62 -0.87 51.32
CA GLY A 461 27.06 -0.86 51.43
C GLY A 461 27.73 -2.23 51.30
N ALA A 462 28.85 -2.21 50.58
CA ALA A 462 29.87 -3.24 50.71
C ALA A 462 30.33 -3.32 52.19
N PRO A 463 30.53 -4.53 52.75
CA PRO A 463 31.06 -4.67 54.09
C PRO A 463 32.51 -4.15 54.12
N SER A 464 32.72 -3.13 54.96
CA SER A 464 34.04 -2.65 55.37
C SER A 464 34.84 -3.82 55.95
N ALA A 465 35.89 -4.23 55.24
CA ALA A 465 36.93 -5.09 55.77
C ALA A 465 37.72 -4.31 56.83
N SER A 466 37.28 -4.39 58.08
CA SER A 466 38.06 -3.98 59.24
C SER A 466 39.23 -4.96 59.41
N LEU A 467 40.40 -4.56 58.90
CA LEU A 467 41.69 -5.05 59.38
C LEU A 467 41.77 -4.80 60.89
N VAL A 468 41.68 -5.88 61.67
CA VAL A 468 42.16 -5.92 63.05
C VAL A 468 43.50 -6.64 63.01
N CYS A 469 44.57 -5.85 63.04
CA CYS A 469 45.92 -6.31 63.36
C CYS A 469 46.32 -5.68 64.71
N GLY A 470 46.57 -6.53 65.70
CA GLY A 470 47.08 -6.20 67.04
C GLY A 470 46.51 -7.22 68.04
N ARG A 471 47.26 -8.04 68.77
CA ARG A 471 48.69 -8.08 69.12
C ARG A 471 49.19 -9.52 69.13
#